data_AF-A0A2E4XIF2-F1
#
_entry.id   AF-A0A2E4XIF2-F1
#
_cell.length_a   1.000
_cell.length_b   1.000
_cell.length_c   1.000
_cell.angle_alpha   90.00
_cell.angle_beta   90.00
_cell.angle_gamma   90.00
#
_symmetry.space_group_name_H-M   'P 1'
#
loop_
_entity.id
_entity.type
_entity.pdbx_description
1 polymer ?
#
loop_
_entity_poly.entity_id
_entity_poly.type
_entity_poly.pdbx_seq_one_letter_code
_entity_poly.pdbx_strand_id
1 'polypeptide(L)'
;MASIRDMQPPPYIAGMRKFDDFATVDEILKSKDFRQGSHQESQPFFGQSLITIDHNAHFERRRLEAPLFRKEALEYYEREELIPLITKSLEECVGDRGEDGVVRADLCLLVRNMLARISAVTAGIDGVDTPERTGAFMNYIDLLGMGATVEWSTEDHDEVIARILSVRDDFEKDFFLPSVKRRVRLIDEFRNGDLTEDDLPRDLLTLMYLHWNDEWEDELPLQEATLYTVASSQTTTHAIPHVIMHLNEWFQEHPEDYEKRFDREFLKRAAHEAMRLHLPAPALLRIALRDVTLNNGEKITSGERVACLIAPANRDIDVFGEDACEYDLHREIPDVKPWGFAVGGGEHSCIGRTLVTGLSARTDGSEGTDGTLVNITRALYEAGLEMDPNDSPAYTELSHQDFYAKFPVILTSL
;
A
#
# COMPACT_ATOMS: atom_id res chain seq x y z
N MET A 1 -8.91 -8.43 22.65
CA MET A 1 -9.72 -8.57 21.42
C MET A 1 -8.98 -9.55 20.53
N ALA A 2 -9.67 -10.36 19.72
CA ALA A 2 -8.97 -11.18 18.71
C ALA A 2 -8.24 -10.24 17.73
N SER A 3 -6.96 -10.53 17.45
CA SER A 3 -6.14 -9.79 16.49
C SER A 3 -6.61 -10.04 15.06
N ILE A 4 -7.04 -11.26 14.75
CA ILE A 4 -7.66 -11.64 13.47
C ILE A 4 -9.18 -11.57 13.59
N ARG A 5 -9.82 -10.81 12.68
CA ARG A 5 -11.27 -10.64 12.64
C ARG A 5 -11.88 -11.30 11.42
N ASP A 6 -13.11 -11.78 11.58
CA ASP A 6 -13.92 -12.20 10.44
C ASP A 6 -14.40 -10.98 9.68
N MET A 7 -14.15 -11.00 8.37
CA MET A 7 -14.64 -9.95 7.49
C MET A 7 -16.16 -10.08 7.37
N GLN A 8 -16.89 -9.03 7.76
CA GLN A 8 -18.30 -8.90 7.43
C GLN A 8 -18.41 -8.20 6.07
N PRO A 9 -19.01 -8.84 5.04
CA PRO A 9 -19.16 -8.22 3.73
C PRO A 9 -19.84 -6.85 3.84
N PRO A 10 -19.25 -5.77 3.30
CA PRO A 10 -19.84 -4.44 3.38
C PRO A 10 -21.19 -4.40 2.63
N PRO A 11 -22.13 -3.52 3.03
CA PRO A 11 -23.42 -3.35 2.36
C PRO A 11 -23.29 -3.12 0.85
N TYR A 12 -22.22 -2.42 0.43
CA TYR A 12 -21.91 -2.13 -0.97
C TYR A 12 -21.86 -3.38 -1.87
N ILE A 13 -21.43 -4.54 -1.34
CA ILE A 13 -21.33 -5.79 -2.10
C ILE A 13 -22.40 -6.82 -1.74
N ALA A 14 -23.38 -6.45 -0.90
CA ALA A 14 -24.38 -7.40 -0.40
C ALA A 14 -25.14 -8.11 -1.52
N GLY A 15 -25.52 -7.37 -2.57
CA GLY A 15 -26.24 -7.91 -3.75
C GLY A 15 -25.35 -8.54 -4.83
N MET A 16 -24.03 -8.49 -4.71
CA MET A 16 -23.12 -9.07 -5.70
C MET A 16 -22.93 -10.57 -5.45
N ARG A 17 -22.69 -11.32 -6.52
CA ARG A 17 -22.18 -12.69 -6.42
C ARG A 17 -20.76 -12.64 -5.83
N LYS A 18 -20.49 -13.51 -4.86
CA LYS A 18 -19.25 -13.54 -4.08
C LYS A 18 -18.55 -14.87 -4.33
N PHE A 19 -17.23 -14.82 -4.48
CA PHE A 19 -16.34 -15.98 -4.56
C PHE A 19 -15.31 -15.86 -3.44
N ASP A 20 -15.13 -16.92 -2.68
CA ASP A 20 -14.36 -16.94 -1.43
C ASP A 20 -13.31 -18.06 -1.36
N ASP A 21 -13.32 -19.02 -2.28
CA ASP A 21 -12.25 -20.00 -2.42
C ASP A 21 -11.07 -19.45 -3.25
N PHE A 22 -9.86 -19.90 -2.92
CA PHE A 22 -8.64 -19.37 -3.52
C PHE A 22 -8.57 -19.63 -5.03
N ALA A 23 -8.93 -20.83 -5.47
CA ALA A 23 -8.81 -21.23 -6.87
C ALA A 23 -9.72 -20.42 -7.79
N THR A 24 -10.97 -20.20 -7.40
CA THR A 24 -11.95 -19.43 -8.18
C THR A 24 -11.59 -17.94 -8.18
N VAL A 25 -11.15 -17.40 -7.04
CA VAL A 25 -10.64 -16.02 -6.97
C VAL A 25 -9.41 -15.84 -7.87
N ASP A 26 -8.44 -16.75 -7.82
CA ASP A 26 -7.24 -16.72 -8.67
C ASP A 26 -7.60 -16.75 -10.17
N GLU A 27 -8.53 -17.64 -10.55
CA GLU A 27 -9.03 -17.76 -11.93
C GLU A 27 -9.63 -16.44 -12.43
N ILE A 28 -10.53 -15.83 -11.64
CA ILE A 28 -11.19 -14.57 -12.00
C ILE A 28 -10.17 -13.44 -12.11
N LEU A 29 -9.25 -13.31 -11.14
CA LEU A 29 -8.26 -12.22 -11.13
C LEU A 29 -7.27 -12.31 -12.31
N LYS A 30 -6.95 -13.52 -12.79
CA LYS A 30 -6.02 -13.75 -13.91
C LYS A 30 -6.70 -13.74 -15.28
N SER A 31 -8.03 -13.86 -15.34
CA SER A 31 -8.75 -13.97 -16.60
C SER A 31 -8.85 -12.62 -17.33
N LYS A 32 -8.56 -12.64 -18.63
CA LYS A 32 -8.74 -11.49 -19.54
C LYS A 32 -10.21 -11.23 -19.91
N ASP A 33 -11.12 -12.10 -19.47
CA ASP A 33 -12.54 -11.93 -19.70
C ASP A 33 -13.20 -11.00 -18.67
N PHE A 34 -12.44 -10.53 -17.70
CA PHE A 34 -12.85 -9.56 -16.71
C PHE A 34 -12.02 -8.29 -16.84
N ARG A 35 -12.66 -7.17 -16.55
CA ARG A 35 -12.01 -5.88 -16.33
C ARG A 35 -12.11 -5.46 -14.87
N GLN A 36 -11.34 -4.43 -14.49
CA GLN A 36 -11.43 -3.80 -13.18
C GLN A 36 -12.89 -3.45 -12.87
N GLY A 37 -13.35 -3.94 -11.72
CA GLY A 37 -14.68 -3.67 -11.19
C GLY A 37 -14.66 -2.86 -9.92
N SER A 38 -13.50 -2.62 -9.31
CA SER A 38 -13.35 -1.71 -8.15
C SER A 38 -13.27 -0.26 -8.60
N HIS A 39 -13.29 0.68 -7.64
CA HIS A 39 -13.07 2.11 -7.85
C HIS A 39 -14.04 2.74 -8.85
N GLN A 40 -15.30 2.28 -8.89
CA GLN A 40 -16.31 2.88 -9.79
C GLN A 40 -16.69 4.29 -9.30
N GLU A 41 -16.77 4.48 -7.98
CA GLU A 41 -17.10 5.77 -7.37
C GLU A 41 -15.88 6.69 -7.22
N SER A 42 -14.67 6.13 -7.19
CA SER A 42 -13.42 6.89 -7.08
C SER A 42 -12.86 7.38 -8.42
N GLN A 43 -13.53 7.09 -9.54
CA GLN A 43 -13.15 7.57 -10.88
C GLN A 43 -12.91 9.09 -10.96
N PRO A 44 -13.68 9.95 -10.27
CA PRO A 44 -13.43 11.39 -10.31
C PRO A 44 -12.04 11.79 -9.81
N PHE A 45 -11.34 10.98 -9.01
CA PHE A 45 -10.03 11.31 -8.40
C PHE A 45 -8.84 10.81 -9.21
N PHE A 46 -8.90 9.58 -9.69
CA PHE A 46 -7.81 8.91 -10.41
C PHE A 46 -8.35 8.00 -11.53
N GLY A 47 -9.47 8.35 -12.15
CA GLY A 47 -9.91 7.68 -13.37
C GLY A 47 -8.80 7.71 -14.42
N GLN A 48 -8.77 6.72 -15.33
CA GLN A 48 -7.70 6.53 -16.34
C GLN A 48 -6.29 6.24 -15.78
N SER A 49 -6.08 6.26 -14.46
CA SER A 49 -4.84 5.81 -13.84
C SER A 49 -4.66 4.30 -13.99
N LEU A 50 -3.43 3.82 -13.75
CA LEU A 50 -3.05 2.42 -13.90
C LEU A 50 -4.05 1.44 -13.27
N ILE A 51 -4.57 1.72 -12.07
CA ILE A 51 -5.49 0.80 -11.36
C ILE A 51 -6.87 0.65 -12.02
N THR A 52 -7.26 1.60 -12.87
CA THR A 52 -8.63 1.72 -13.43
C THR A 52 -8.73 1.35 -14.91
N ILE A 53 -7.60 1.16 -15.58
CA ILE A 53 -7.51 0.75 -16.99
C ILE A 53 -7.19 -0.73 -17.10
N ASP A 54 -7.46 -1.35 -18.25
CA ASP A 54 -7.34 -2.79 -18.42
C ASP A 54 -6.55 -3.18 -19.68
N HIS A 55 -6.10 -4.43 -19.70
CA HIS A 55 -5.51 -5.09 -20.87
C HIS A 55 -4.36 -4.31 -21.52
N ASN A 56 -4.49 -3.93 -22.80
CA ASN A 56 -3.41 -3.27 -23.54
C ASN A 56 -3.07 -1.89 -22.97
N ALA A 57 -4.08 -1.09 -22.59
CA ALA A 57 -3.86 0.23 -22.01
C ALA A 57 -3.11 0.09 -20.68
N HIS A 58 -3.57 -0.83 -19.82
CA HIS A 58 -2.89 -1.18 -18.57
C HIS A 58 -1.47 -1.69 -18.79
N PHE A 59 -1.27 -2.61 -19.74
CA PHE A 59 0.04 -3.19 -20.03
C PHE A 59 1.06 -2.13 -20.46
N GLU A 60 0.69 -1.24 -21.38
CA GLU A 60 1.58 -0.17 -21.84
C GLU A 60 1.87 0.84 -20.74
N ARG A 61 0.86 1.24 -19.94
CA ARG A 61 1.06 2.13 -18.79
C ARG A 61 1.99 1.49 -17.74
N ARG A 62 1.72 0.25 -17.37
CA ARG A 62 2.55 -0.50 -16.41
C ARG A 62 3.99 -0.64 -16.91
N ARG A 63 4.18 -0.85 -18.21
CA ARG A 63 5.51 -0.96 -18.82
C ARG A 63 6.28 0.36 -18.74
N LEU A 64 5.60 1.49 -18.95
CA LEU A 64 6.17 2.82 -18.79
C LEU A 64 6.63 3.06 -17.35
N GLU A 65 5.82 2.64 -16.36
CA GLU A 65 6.06 2.91 -14.93
C GLU A 65 6.96 1.88 -14.24
N ALA A 66 7.15 0.69 -14.83
CA ALA A 66 7.99 -0.38 -14.31
C ALA A 66 9.43 0.04 -13.89
N PRO A 67 10.12 1.01 -14.54
CA PRO A 67 11.42 1.49 -14.10
C PRO A 67 11.46 1.97 -12.64
N LEU A 68 10.37 2.50 -12.10
CA LEU A 68 10.28 2.95 -10.70
C LEU A 68 10.49 1.80 -9.70
N PHE A 69 10.24 0.55 -10.12
CA PHE A 69 10.31 -0.61 -9.23
C PHE A 69 11.41 -1.60 -9.63
N ARG A 70 12.35 -1.14 -10.45
CA ARG A 70 13.60 -1.86 -10.72
C ARG A 70 14.53 -1.74 -9.52
N LYS A 71 15.47 -2.69 -9.43
CA LYS A 71 16.38 -2.84 -8.31
C LYS A 71 17.08 -1.52 -7.94
N GLU A 72 17.61 -0.80 -8.93
CA GLU A 72 18.37 0.44 -8.73
C GLU A 72 17.49 1.56 -8.12
N ALA A 73 16.24 1.66 -8.55
CA ALA A 73 15.28 2.62 -7.99
C ALA A 73 14.87 2.22 -6.57
N LEU A 74 14.64 0.92 -6.32
CA LEU A 74 14.32 0.42 -4.98
C LEU A 74 15.46 0.63 -3.99
N GLU A 75 16.70 0.39 -4.40
CA GLU A 75 17.90 0.67 -3.58
C GLU A 75 18.01 2.16 -3.26
N TYR A 76 17.75 3.03 -4.24
CA TYR A 76 17.70 4.48 -4.02
C TYR A 76 16.61 4.86 -3.01
N TYR A 77 15.36 4.41 -3.20
CA TYR A 77 14.27 4.75 -2.28
C TYR A 77 14.54 4.24 -0.87
N GLU A 78 15.09 3.04 -0.72
CA GLU A 78 15.39 2.46 0.59
C GLU A 78 16.52 3.23 1.30
N ARG A 79 17.64 3.46 0.62
CA ARG A 79 18.86 4.01 1.23
C ARG A 79 18.84 5.52 1.37
N GLU A 80 18.34 6.23 0.36
CA GLU A 80 18.44 7.69 0.28
C GLU A 80 17.19 8.41 0.79
N GLU A 81 16.03 7.75 0.82
CA GLU A 81 14.76 8.40 1.21
C GLU A 81 14.14 7.77 2.47
N LEU A 82 13.94 6.44 2.48
CA LEU A 82 13.23 5.75 3.56
C LEU A 82 14.03 5.74 4.87
N ILE A 83 15.25 5.18 4.86
CA ILE A 83 16.07 5.01 6.07
C ILE A 83 16.34 6.36 6.75
N PRO A 84 16.78 7.43 6.04
CA PRO A 84 16.99 8.73 6.66
C PRO A 84 15.71 9.30 7.29
N LEU A 85 14.56 9.11 6.66
CA LEU A 85 13.29 9.57 7.21
C LEU A 85 12.86 8.78 8.43
N ILE A 86 13.03 7.45 8.45
CA ILE A 86 12.77 6.63 9.63
C ILE A 86 13.60 7.15 10.82
N THR A 87 14.90 7.38 10.61
CA THR A 87 15.78 7.93 11.65
C THR A 87 15.27 9.28 12.14
N LYS A 88 14.97 10.21 11.22
CA LYS A 88 14.46 11.54 11.57
C LYS A 88 13.13 11.48 12.34
N SER A 89 12.18 10.66 11.91
CA SER A 89 10.89 10.51 12.58
C SER A 89 11.04 9.94 14.00
N LEU A 90 11.97 9.01 14.21
CA LEU A 90 12.27 8.50 15.55
C LEU A 90 12.97 9.55 16.43
N GLU A 91 13.91 10.33 15.87
CA GLU A 91 14.56 11.44 16.58
C GLU A 91 13.55 12.51 17.02
N GLU A 92 12.57 12.82 16.19
CA GLU A 92 11.51 13.79 16.50
C GLU A 92 10.63 13.32 17.67
N CYS A 93 10.37 12.01 17.80
CA CYS A 93 9.62 11.45 18.94
C CYS A 93 10.31 11.66 20.30
N VAL A 94 11.62 11.93 20.35
CA VAL A 94 12.32 12.25 21.61
C VAL A 94 11.70 13.47 22.30
N GLY A 95 11.12 14.40 21.53
CA GLY A 95 10.40 15.57 22.05
C GLY A 95 9.15 15.23 22.87
N ASP A 96 8.56 14.06 22.65
CA ASP A 96 7.33 13.59 23.28
C ASP A 96 7.58 12.75 24.53
N ARG A 97 8.81 12.81 25.08
CA ARG A 97 9.16 12.08 26.30
C ARG A 97 8.33 12.56 27.49
N GLY A 98 7.60 11.63 28.10
CA GLY A 98 6.83 11.88 29.32
C GLY A 98 7.69 12.17 30.54
N GLU A 99 7.05 12.62 31.62
CA GLU A 99 7.71 12.86 32.92
C GLU A 99 8.36 11.59 33.51
N ASP A 100 7.87 10.42 33.12
CA ASP A 100 8.41 9.11 33.48
C ASP A 100 9.64 8.69 32.65
N GLY A 101 10.08 9.54 31.73
CA GLY A 101 11.26 9.31 30.89
C GLY A 101 10.99 8.44 29.67
N VAL A 102 9.74 8.03 29.41
CA VAL A 102 9.37 7.16 28.31
C VAL A 102 8.81 7.96 27.14
N VAL A 103 9.27 7.68 25.92
CA VAL A 103 8.71 8.23 24.69
C VAL A 103 7.46 7.43 24.33
N ARG A 104 6.32 8.13 24.18
CA ARG A 104 5.04 7.56 23.75
C ARG A 104 4.69 8.06 22.37
N ALA A 105 4.23 7.16 21.51
CA ALA A 105 3.83 7.50 20.15
C ALA A 105 2.55 6.74 19.76
N ASP A 106 1.79 7.32 18.83
CA ASP A 106 0.82 6.55 18.06
C ASP A 106 1.51 5.97 16.83
N LEU A 107 1.58 4.64 16.75
CA LEU A 107 2.27 3.93 15.68
C LEU A 107 1.66 4.21 14.31
N CYS A 108 0.35 4.41 14.20
CA CYS A 108 -0.27 4.72 12.91
C CYS A 108 0.21 6.08 12.40
N LEU A 109 0.23 7.10 13.27
CA LEU A 109 0.74 8.43 12.90
C LEU A 109 2.25 8.41 12.61
N LEU A 110 3.03 7.71 13.43
CA LEU A 110 4.47 7.59 13.24
C LEU A 110 4.81 6.94 11.90
N VAL A 111 4.13 5.85 11.54
CA VAL A 111 4.33 5.17 10.25
C VAL A 111 3.90 6.05 9.09
N ARG A 112 2.79 6.81 9.21
CA ARG A 112 2.40 7.78 8.16
C ARG A 112 3.49 8.84 7.94
N ASN A 113 4.07 9.37 9.02
CA ASN A 113 5.19 10.30 8.95
C ASN A 113 6.37 9.67 8.18
N MET A 114 6.75 8.43 8.51
CA MET A 114 7.84 7.69 7.87
C MET A 114 7.60 7.37 6.39
N LEU A 115 6.35 7.34 5.94
CA LEU A 115 5.97 7.01 4.56
C LEU A 115 5.69 8.23 3.69
N ALA A 116 5.45 9.40 4.29
CA ALA A 116 5.12 10.62 3.57
C ALA A 116 6.17 10.96 2.50
N ARG A 117 7.47 10.81 2.81
CA ARG A 117 8.53 11.08 1.83
C ARG A 117 8.58 10.06 0.70
N ILE A 118 8.37 8.78 1.00
CA ILE A 118 8.34 7.74 -0.04
C ILE A 118 7.17 7.96 -0.99
N SER A 119 6.01 8.33 -0.45
CA SER A 119 4.87 8.76 -1.24
C SER A 119 5.21 9.95 -2.15
N ALA A 120 5.81 10.99 -1.58
CA ALA A 120 6.20 12.17 -2.33
C ALA A 120 7.20 11.85 -3.45
N VAL A 121 8.27 11.13 -3.14
CA VAL A 121 9.36 10.81 -4.08
C VAL A 121 8.88 9.91 -5.20
N THR A 122 8.14 8.84 -4.91
CA THR A 122 7.67 7.92 -5.96
C THR A 122 6.66 8.59 -6.88
N ALA A 123 5.77 9.43 -6.34
CA ALA A 123 4.81 10.20 -7.12
C ALA A 123 5.42 11.42 -7.85
N GLY A 124 6.61 11.89 -7.46
CA GLY A 124 7.25 13.08 -8.03
C GLY A 124 6.81 14.41 -7.40
N ILE A 125 6.30 14.36 -6.17
CA ILE A 125 5.86 15.52 -5.39
C ILE A 125 7.04 16.14 -4.61
N ASP A 126 7.25 17.44 -4.79
CA ASP A 126 8.33 18.21 -4.20
C ASP A 126 7.85 19.03 -2.99
N GLY A 127 8.82 19.59 -2.26
CA GLY A 127 8.55 20.50 -1.15
C GLY A 127 7.89 19.80 0.04
N VAL A 128 8.16 18.52 0.21
CA VAL A 128 7.82 17.71 1.39
C VAL A 128 9.10 17.50 2.20
N ASP A 129 9.64 18.59 2.73
CA ASP A 129 10.99 18.68 3.32
C ASP A 129 11.03 19.35 4.70
N THR A 130 10.04 20.20 5.02
CA THR A 130 9.86 20.77 6.36
C THR A 130 8.75 20.05 7.14
N PRO A 131 8.77 20.05 8.48
CA PRO A 131 7.69 19.44 9.29
C PRO A 131 6.30 19.96 8.92
N GLU A 132 6.15 21.27 8.68
CA GLU A 132 4.88 21.88 8.33
C GLU A 132 4.38 21.39 6.96
N ARG A 133 5.29 21.31 5.98
CA ARG A 133 4.95 20.83 4.64
C ARG A 133 4.67 19.34 4.62
N THR A 134 5.41 18.54 5.39
CA THR A 134 5.14 17.11 5.58
C THR A 134 3.78 16.89 6.20
N GLY A 135 3.44 17.63 7.27
CA GLY A 135 2.11 17.56 7.88
C GLY A 135 0.99 17.95 6.91
N ALA A 136 1.17 19.00 6.11
CA ALA A 136 0.21 19.40 5.09
C ALA A 136 0.03 18.32 4.01
N PHE A 137 1.13 17.74 3.51
CA PHE A 137 1.08 16.66 2.51
C PHE A 137 0.42 15.39 3.06
N MET A 138 0.69 15.03 4.31
CA MET A 138 0.03 13.90 4.97
C MET A 138 -1.47 14.11 5.10
N ASN A 139 -1.91 15.32 5.43
CA ASN A 139 -3.33 15.64 5.45
C ASN A 139 -3.96 15.46 4.06
N TYR A 140 -3.27 15.83 2.97
CA TYR A 140 -3.72 15.52 1.62
C TYR A 140 -3.80 14.00 1.37
N ILE A 141 -2.79 13.22 1.75
CA ILE A 141 -2.82 11.75 1.60
C ILE A 141 -4.03 11.14 2.32
N ASP A 142 -4.27 11.54 3.58
CA ASP A 142 -5.36 11.00 4.39
C ASP A 142 -6.73 11.31 3.76
N LEU A 143 -6.94 12.56 3.34
CA LEU A 143 -8.19 13.01 2.73
C LEU A 143 -8.40 12.36 1.34
N LEU A 144 -7.40 12.40 0.46
CA LEU A 144 -7.47 11.76 -0.86
C LEU A 144 -7.69 10.25 -0.75
N GLY A 145 -7.10 9.63 0.26
CA GLY A 145 -7.27 8.22 0.54
C GLY A 145 -8.68 7.82 0.91
N MET A 146 -9.39 8.65 1.69
CA MET A 146 -10.83 8.45 1.92
C MET A 146 -11.63 8.46 0.62
N GLY A 147 -11.30 9.33 -0.34
CA GLY A 147 -11.92 9.32 -1.66
C GLY A 147 -11.57 8.08 -2.49
N ALA A 148 -10.33 7.59 -2.36
CA ALA A 148 -9.86 6.39 -3.07
C ALA A 148 -10.55 5.10 -2.63
N THR A 149 -11.03 5.07 -1.38
CA THR A 149 -11.74 3.93 -0.78
C THR A 149 -13.20 4.24 -0.49
N VAL A 150 -13.81 5.25 -1.14
CA VAL A 150 -15.17 5.70 -0.82
C VAL A 150 -16.21 4.58 -0.84
N GLU A 151 -16.06 3.60 -1.73
CA GLU A 151 -16.92 2.40 -1.84
C GLU A 151 -17.01 1.58 -0.53
N TRP A 152 -16.04 1.76 0.37
CA TRP A 152 -15.93 1.04 1.65
C TRP A 152 -16.20 1.93 2.85
N SER A 153 -16.50 3.21 2.63
CA SER A 153 -16.84 4.16 3.68
C SER A 153 -18.21 3.84 4.27
N THR A 154 -18.39 4.16 5.55
CA THR A 154 -19.72 4.16 6.19
C THR A 154 -20.39 5.54 6.16
N GLU A 155 -19.70 6.57 5.67
CA GLU A 155 -20.22 7.92 5.44
C GLU A 155 -21.11 7.99 4.19
N ASP A 156 -21.76 9.14 3.95
CA ASP A 156 -22.45 9.41 2.68
C ASP A 156 -21.45 9.60 1.53
N HIS A 157 -21.57 8.78 0.48
CA HIS A 157 -20.58 8.74 -0.59
C HIS A 157 -20.56 10.03 -1.41
N ASP A 158 -21.71 10.67 -1.66
CA ASP A 158 -21.79 11.90 -2.45
C ASP A 158 -21.14 13.07 -1.69
N GLU A 159 -21.36 13.16 -0.38
CA GLU A 159 -20.70 14.14 0.48
C GLU A 159 -19.18 13.93 0.55
N VAL A 160 -18.72 12.68 0.70
CA VAL A 160 -17.29 12.34 0.65
C VAL A 160 -16.71 12.76 -0.69
N ILE A 161 -17.37 12.43 -1.80
CA ILE A 161 -16.85 12.74 -3.13
C ILE A 161 -16.71 14.25 -3.35
N ALA A 162 -17.75 15.02 -3.04
CA ALA A 162 -17.70 16.47 -3.17
C ALA A 162 -16.59 17.12 -2.32
N ARG A 163 -16.41 16.65 -1.07
CA ARG A 163 -15.34 17.09 -0.17
C ARG A 163 -13.96 16.79 -0.76
N ILE A 164 -13.72 15.57 -1.24
CA ILE A 164 -12.39 15.15 -1.72
C ILE A 164 -12.03 15.77 -3.07
N LEU A 165 -12.99 16.12 -3.92
CA LEU A 165 -12.72 16.88 -5.14
C LEU A 165 -12.08 18.25 -4.82
N SER A 166 -12.63 18.98 -3.84
CA SER A 166 -12.02 20.24 -3.39
C SER A 166 -10.62 20.05 -2.82
N VAL A 167 -10.38 18.94 -2.12
CA VAL A 167 -9.06 18.59 -1.57
C VAL A 167 -8.05 18.32 -2.70
N ARG A 168 -8.47 17.62 -3.77
CA ARG A 168 -7.59 17.37 -4.93
C ARG A 168 -7.19 18.67 -5.62
N ASP A 169 -8.11 19.61 -5.77
CA ASP A 169 -7.81 20.93 -6.38
C ASP A 169 -6.76 21.71 -5.57
N ASP A 170 -6.78 21.60 -4.25
CA ASP A 170 -5.81 22.28 -3.38
C ASP A 170 -4.47 21.54 -3.35
N PHE A 171 -4.48 20.20 -3.32
CA PHE A 171 -3.29 19.38 -3.54
C PHE A 171 -2.60 19.70 -4.88
N GLU A 172 -3.41 19.89 -5.93
CA GLU A 172 -2.92 20.23 -7.26
C GLU A 172 -2.10 21.54 -7.22
N LYS A 173 -2.66 22.57 -6.60
CA LYS A 173 -2.04 23.90 -6.49
C LYS A 173 -0.80 23.90 -5.59
N ASP A 174 -0.88 23.24 -4.45
CA ASP A 174 0.11 23.34 -3.38
C ASP A 174 1.36 22.48 -3.60
N PHE A 175 1.21 21.39 -4.35
CA PHE A 175 2.23 20.35 -4.47
C PHE A 175 2.45 19.90 -5.92
N PHE A 176 1.39 19.52 -6.64
CA PHE A 176 1.54 18.92 -7.97
C PHE A 176 2.03 19.91 -9.04
N LEU A 177 1.38 21.07 -9.21
CA LEU A 177 1.77 22.03 -10.26
C LEU A 177 3.19 22.58 -10.06
N PRO A 178 3.66 22.91 -8.84
CA PRO A 178 5.07 23.23 -8.59
C PRO A 178 6.02 22.10 -9.01
N SER A 179 5.69 20.85 -8.69
CA SER A 179 6.45 19.66 -9.10
C SER A 179 6.55 19.50 -10.60
N VAL A 180 5.42 19.62 -11.30
CA VAL A 180 5.34 19.54 -12.77
C VAL A 180 6.23 20.61 -13.41
N LYS A 181 6.14 21.86 -12.94
CA LYS A 181 6.99 22.96 -13.45
C LYS A 181 8.47 22.65 -13.35
N ARG A 182 8.90 21.97 -12.26
CA ARG A 182 10.28 21.51 -12.13
C ARG A 182 10.62 20.40 -13.12
N ARG A 183 9.76 19.37 -13.28
CA ARG A 183 10.03 18.25 -14.21
C ARG A 183 10.11 18.73 -15.66
N VAL A 184 9.17 19.57 -16.10
CA VAL A 184 9.19 20.14 -17.46
C VAL A 184 10.51 20.88 -17.72
N ARG A 185 10.96 21.73 -16.79
CA ARG A 185 12.24 22.43 -16.92
C ARG A 185 13.43 21.47 -17.02
N LEU A 186 13.53 20.48 -16.13
CA LEU A 186 14.63 19.50 -16.14
C LEU A 186 14.64 18.66 -17.41
N ILE A 187 13.46 18.29 -17.91
CA ILE A 187 13.32 17.53 -19.17
C ILE A 187 13.74 18.39 -20.36
N ASP A 188 13.41 19.69 -20.37
CA ASP A 188 13.86 20.61 -21.42
C ASP A 188 15.39 20.80 -21.40
N GLU A 189 16.00 20.96 -20.22
CA GLU A 189 17.46 21.01 -20.03
C GLU A 189 18.13 19.71 -20.50
N PHE A 190 17.55 18.54 -20.17
CA PHE A 190 18.01 17.24 -20.65
C PHE A 190 17.92 17.12 -22.18
N ARG A 191 16.78 17.51 -22.78
CA ARG A 191 16.58 17.47 -24.24
C ARG A 191 17.53 18.41 -24.99
N ASN A 192 17.96 19.51 -24.37
CA ASN A 192 18.95 20.43 -24.91
C ASN A 192 20.40 19.98 -24.71
N GLY A 193 20.63 18.90 -23.94
CA GLY A 193 21.95 18.34 -23.65
C GLY A 193 22.69 19.01 -22.49
N ASP A 194 22.01 19.84 -21.70
CA ASP A 194 22.58 20.48 -20.50
C ASP A 194 22.61 19.52 -19.29
N LEU A 195 21.73 18.53 -19.28
CA LEU A 195 21.65 17.46 -18.28
C LEU A 195 21.80 16.08 -18.93
N THR A 196 22.17 15.10 -18.13
CA THR A 196 22.17 13.67 -18.47
C THR A 196 20.93 12.98 -17.87
N GLU A 197 20.69 11.73 -18.27
CA GLU A 197 19.56 10.95 -17.73
C GLU A 197 19.69 10.73 -16.21
N ASP A 198 20.93 10.63 -15.70
CA ASP A 198 21.21 10.46 -14.27
C ASP A 198 20.85 11.71 -13.43
N ASP A 199 20.73 12.88 -14.07
CA ASP A 199 20.32 14.13 -13.41
C ASP A 199 18.79 14.24 -13.30
N LEU A 200 18.03 13.41 -14.03
CA LEU A 200 16.58 13.42 -13.97
C LEU A 200 16.06 12.68 -12.72
N PRO A 201 15.02 13.20 -12.04
CA PRO A 201 14.41 12.51 -10.91
C PRO A 201 13.86 11.13 -11.29
N ARG A 202 14.03 10.15 -10.40
CA ARG A 202 13.50 8.79 -10.57
C ARG A 202 12.08 8.70 -10.02
N ASP A 203 11.15 9.39 -10.66
CA ASP A 203 9.76 9.49 -10.20
C ASP A 203 8.73 9.42 -11.33
N LEU A 204 7.47 9.20 -10.94
CA LEU A 204 6.34 9.05 -11.84
C LEU A 204 6.18 10.24 -12.79
N LEU A 205 6.17 11.48 -12.27
CA LEU A 205 5.99 12.66 -13.12
C LEU A 205 7.12 12.77 -14.16
N THR A 206 8.36 12.46 -13.79
CA THR A 206 9.47 12.50 -14.73
C THR A 206 9.24 11.50 -15.87
N LEU A 207 8.85 10.27 -15.57
CA LEU A 207 8.55 9.26 -16.60
C LEU A 207 7.38 9.68 -17.50
N MET A 208 6.29 10.19 -16.91
CA MET A 208 5.11 10.62 -17.68
C MET A 208 5.40 11.79 -18.61
N TYR A 209 6.11 12.83 -18.14
CA TYR A 209 6.41 14.00 -18.96
C TYR A 209 7.56 13.75 -19.95
N LEU A 210 8.51 12.86 -19.62
CA LEU A 210 9.59 12.47 -20.53
C LEU A 210 9.05 11.68 -21.73
N HIS A 211 8.08 10.79 -21.47
CA HIS A 211 7.44 9.91 -22.44
C HIS A 211 5.99 10.30 -22.73
N TRP A 212 5.70 11.60 -22.73
CA TRP A 212 4.37 12.13 -23.00
C TRP A 212 3.76 11.52 -24.26
N ASN A 213 2.47 11.15 -24.17
CA ASN A 213 1.70 10.71 -25.31
C ASN A 213 0.61 11.75 -25.59
N ASP A 214 0.57 12.27 -26.82
CA ASP A 214 -0.40 13.28 -27.26
C ASP A 214 -1.87 12.78 -27.25
N GLU A 215 -2.09 11.48 -27.09
CA GLU A 215 -3.42 10.88 -26.89
C GLU A 215 -3.91 10.94 -25.43
N TRP A 216 -3.04 11.33 -24.49
CA TRP A 216 -3.42 11.47 -23.09
C TRP A 216 -4.19 12.76 -22.83
N GLU A 217 -5.14 12.69 -21.91
CA GLU A 217 -5.78 13.89 -21.35
C GLU A 217 -4.81 14.63 -20.44
N ASP A 218 -4.87 15.97 -20.43
CA ASP A 218 -3.99 16.82 -19.61
C ASP A 218 -4.07 16.51 -18.11
N GLU A 219 -5.21 16.01 -17.63
CA GLU A 219 -5.45 15.67 -16.22
C GLU A 219 -4.78 14.36 -15.80
N LEU A 220 -4.40 13.50 -16.75
CA LEU A 220 -3.90 12.16 -16.47
C LEU A 220 -2.70 12.11 -15.50
N PRO A 221 -1.68 12.99 -15.58
CA PRO A 221 -0.58 12.94 -14.61
C PRO A 221 -1.03 13.30 -13.19
N LEU A 222 -2.05 14.14 -13.03
CA LEU A 222 -2.64 14.42 -11.71
C LEU A 222 -3.38 13.19 -11.18
N GLN A 223 -4.13 12.49 -12.04
CA GLN A 223 -4.81 11.25 -11.69
C GLN A 223 -3.82 10.16 -11.26
N GLU A 224 -2.73 9.96 -12.00
CA GLU A 224 -1.67 9.00 -11.65
C GLU A 224 -0.91 9.40 -10.37
N ALA A 225 -0.55 10.68 -10.23
CA ALA A 225 0.12 11.17 -9.02
C ALA A 225 -0.77 11.04 -7.78
N THR A 226 -2.08 11.25 -7.92
CA THR A 226 -3.06 11.04 -6.84
C THR A 226 -3.12 9.56 -6.45
N LEU A 227 -3.19 8.65 -7.43
CA LEU A 227 -3.14 7.21 -7.17
C LEU A 227 -1.87 6.82 -6.42
N TYR A 228 -0.70 7.20 -6.94
CA TYR A 228 0.59 6.83 -6.34
C TYR A 228 0.73 7.38 -4.93
N THR A 229 0.35 8.64 -4.72
CA THR A 229 0.44 9.34 -3.43
C THR A 229 -0.34 8.61 -2.33
N VAL A 230 -1.56 8.15 -2.65
CA VAL A 230 -2.41 7.41 -1.72
C VAL A 230 -1.92 5.97 -1.55
N ALA A 231 -1.68 5.27 -2.67
CA ALA A 231 -1.40 3.83 -2.67
C ALA A 231 -0.09 3.46 -1.95
N SER A 232 0.92 4.34 -2.01
CA SER A 232 2.23 4.11 -1.39
C SER A 232 2.26 4.29 0.13
N SER A 233 1.24 4.93 0.70
CA SER A 233 1.20 5.28 2.13
C SER A 233 0.19 4.42 2.89
N GLN A 234 -1.09 4.49 2.53
CA GLN A 234 -2.16 3.96 3.37
C GLN A 234 -2.09 2.44 3.59
N THR A 235 -1.70 1.69 2.56
CA THR A 235 -1.61 0.22 2.63
C THR A 235 -0.50 -0.24 3.57
N THR A 236 0.63 0.47 3.62
CA THR A 236 1.74 0.16 4.53
C THR A 236 1.41 0.62 5.96
N THR A 237 0.77 1.78 6.12
CA THR A 237 0.22 2.25 7.40
C THR A 237 -0.81 1.27 7.98
N HIS A 238 -1.58 0.58 7.14
CA HIS A 238 -2.48 -0.50 7.55
C HIS A 238 -1.71 -1.72 8.05
N ALA A 239 -0.70 -2.16 7.30
CA ALA A 239 0.00 -3.42 7.55
C ALA A 239 0.91 -3.39 8.78
N ILE A 240 1.69 -2.32 8.99
CA ILE A 240 2.69 -2.27 10.09
C ILE A 240 2.06 -2.52 11.48
N PRO A 241 0.97 -1.85 11.89
CA PRO A 241 0.33 -2.12 13.18
C PRO A 241 -0.05 -3.60 13.37
N HIS A 242 -0.56 -4.26 12.32
CA HIS A 242 -0.86 -5.69 12.35
C HIS A 242 0.41 -6.55 12.51
N VAL A 243 1.49 -6.22 11.78
CA VAL A 243 2.79 -6.88 11.95
C VAL A 243 3.28 -6.75 13.40
N ILE A 244 3.20 -5.56 13.99
CA ILE A 244 3.64 -5.32 15.37
C ILE A 244 2.76 -6.07 16.38
N MET A 245 1.44 -6.06 16.20
CA MET A 245 0.53 -6.80 17.08
C MET A 245 0.85 -8.30 17.07
N HIS A 246 0.97 -8.89 15.88
CA HIS A 246 1.26 -10.32 15.73
C HIS A 246 2.65 -10.71 16.21
N LEU A 247 3.67 -9.89 15.98
CA LEU A 247 5.00 -10.15 16.54
C LEU A 247 5.00 -10.06 18.07
N ASN A 248 4.26 -9.11 18.64
CA ASN A 248 4.10 -9.01 20.09
C ASN A 248 3.41 -10.27 20.66
N GLU A 249 2.33 -10.75 20.03
CA GLU A 249 1.64 -11.99 20.42
C GLU A 249 2.58 -13.21 20.25
N TRP A 250 3.26 -13.32 19.11
CA TRP A 250 4.21 -14.39 18.81
C TRP A 250 5.31 -14.49 19.86
N PHE A 251 5.95 -13.38 20.25
CA PHE A 251 7.03 -13.42 21.25
C PHE A 251 6.55 -13.73 22.67
N GLN A 252 5.26 -13.56 22.97
CA GLN A 252 4.69 -14.01 24.24
C GLN A 252 4.52 -15.53 24.27
N GLU A 253 4.19 -16.14 23.13
CA GLU A 253 4.01 -17.59 22.97
C GLU A 253 5.34 -18.32 22.69
N HIS A 254 6.27 -17.65 22.00
CA HIS A 254 7.58 -18.12 21.55
C HIS A 254 8.70 -17.19 22.03
N PRO A 255 8.96 -17.10 23.36
CA PRO A 255 9.96 -16.20 23.90
C PRO A 255 11.39 -16.49 23.41
N GLU A 256 11.68 -17.72 22.96
CA GLU A 256 12.95 -18.11 22.34
C GLU A 256 13.25 -17.36 21.04
N ASP A 257 12.21 -16.84 20.37
CA ASP A 257 12.33 -16.13 19.10
C ASP A 257 12.54 -14.63 19.25
N TYR A 258 12.48 -14.08 20.46
CA TYR A 258 12.56 -12.64 20.68
C TYR A 258 13.85 -12.00 20.14
N GLU A 259 14.97 -12.72 20.14
CA GLU A 259 16.22 -12.22 19.54
C GLU A 259 16.17 -12.10 18.01
N LYS A 260 15.22 -12.76 17.36
CA LYS A 260 14.97 -12.68 15.91
C LYS A 260 14.22 -11.41 15.50
N ARG A 261 13.81 -10.53 16.42
CA ARG A 261 13.17 -9.24 16.12
C ARG A 261 14.03 -8.28 15.27
N PHE A 262 15.32 -8.58 15.12
CA PHE A 262 16.25 -7.87 14.23
C PHE A 262 16.64 -8.68 12.98
N ASP A 263 16.23 -9.94 12.88
CA ASP A 263 16.50 -10.80 11.73
C ASP A 263 15.58 -10.40 10.57
N ARG A 264 16.17 -9.97 9.46
CA ARG A 264 15.46 -9.46 8.29
C ARG A 264 14.57 -10.52 7.64
N GLU A 265 15.01 -11.77 7.57
CA GLU A 265 14.23 -12.84 6.95
C GLU A 265 13.08 -13.30 7.86
N PHE A 266 13.28 -13.25 9.18
CA PHE A 266 12.20 -13.46 10.15
C PHE A 266 11.13 -12.37 10.03
N LEU A 267 11.54 -11.09 9.99
CA LEU A 267 10.61 -9.97 9.81
C LEU A 267 9.91 -10.00 8.44
N LYS A 268 10.55 -10.48 7.37
CA LYS A 268 9.89 -10.70 6.07
C LYS A 268 8.78 -11.73 6.17
N ARG A 269 9.02 -12.86 6.85
CA ARG A 269 8.00 -13.89 7.07
C ARG A 269 6.82 -13.32 7.88
N ALA A 270 7.12 -12.56 8.93
CA ALA A 270 6.11 -11.87 9.73
C ALA A 270 5.26 -10.90 8.92
N ALA A 271 5.92 -10.06 8.11
CA ALA A 271 5.23 -9.14 7.21
C ALA A 271 4.32 -9.87 6.21
N HIS A 272 4.80 -10.95 5.58
CA HIS A 272 4.02 -11.71 4.61
C HIS A 272 2.79 -12.38 5.24
N GLU A 273 2.93 -12.98 6.42
CA GLU A 273 1.83 -13.65 7.11
C GLU A 273 0.79 -12.64 7.61
N ALA A 274 1.23 -11.49 8.14
CA ALA A 274 0.32 -10.42 8.56
C ALA A 274 -0.46 -9.89 7.35
N MET A 275 0.22 -9.62 6.23
CA MET A 275 -0.42 -9.18 4.99
C MET A 275 -1.41 -10.22 4.43
N ARG A 276 -1.12 -11.51 4.58
CA ARG A 276 -2.04 -12.58 4.17
C ARG A 276 -3.37 -12.47 4.91
N LEU A 277 -3.30 -12.23 6.22
CA LEU A 277 -4.45 -12.22 7.14
C LEU A 277 -5.19 -10.87 7.20
N HIS A 278 -4.48 -9.77 6.96
CA HIS A 278 -4.95 -8.38 7.09
C HIS A 278 -4.83 -7.65 5.77
N LEU A 279 -5.97 -7.54 5.09
CA LEU A 279 -6.04 -7.08 3.71
C LEU A 279 -6.63 -5.67 3.66
N PRO A 280 -6.00 -4.74 2.93
CA PRO A 280 -6.44 -3.35 2.86
C PRO A 280 -7.69 -3.18 1.98
N ALA A 281 -8.39 -4.24 1.59
CA ALA A 281 -9.65 -4.18 0.85
C ALA A 281 -10.55 -5.38 1.22
N PRO A 282 -11.87 -5.18 1.44
CA PRO A 282 -12.76 -6.28 1.74
C PRO A 282 -12.94 -7.24 0.54
N ALA A 283 -12.93 -6.69 -0.68
CA ALA A 283 -13.05 -7.48 -1.90
C ALA A 283 -12.33 -6.82 -3.07
N LEU A 284 -11.88 -7.64 -4.02
CA LEU A 284 -11.48 -7.18 -5.35
C LEU A 284 -12.65 -7.40 -6.31
N LEU A 285 -13.15 -6.33 -6.90
CA LEU A 285 -14.34 -6.39 -7.74
C LEU A 285 -13.95 -6.54 -9.21
N ARG A 286 -14.72 -7.32 -9.97
CA ARG A 286 -14.49 -7.57 -11.40
C ARG A 286 -15.80 -7.47 -12.18
N ILE A 287 -15.72 -6.99 -13.41
CA ILE A 287 -16.87 -6.92 -14.32
C ILE A 287 -16.58 -7.82 -15.52
N ALA A 288 -17.48 -8.77 -15.79
CA ALA A 288 -17.33 -9.67 -16.93
C ALA A 288 -17.54 -8.92 -18.26
N LEU A 289 -16.63 -9.12 -19.21
CA LEU A 289 -16.68 -8.52 -20.55
C LEU A 289 -17.51 -9.33 -21.54
N ARG A 290 -17.81 -10.58 -21.19
CA ARG A 290 -18.62 -11.53 -21.96
C ARG A 290 -19.19 -12.58 -21.02
N ASP A 291 -20.01 -13.49 -21.54
CA ASP A 291 -20.42 -14.67 -20.78
C ASP A 291 -19.18 -15.55 -20.51
N VAL A 292 -18.97 -15.89 -19.23
CA VAL A 292 -17.86 -16.70 -18.73
C VAL A 292 -18.41 -17.95 -18.04
N THR A 293 -17.75 -19.09 -18.24
CA THR A 293 -17.96 -20.31 -17.45
C THR A 293 -16.64 -20.61 -16.75
N LEU A 294 -16.66 -20.57 -15.41
CA LEU A 294 -15.49 -20.84 -14.58
C LEU A 294 -15.17 -22.35 -14.55
N ASN A 295 -13.98 -22.72 -14.09
CA ASN A 295 -13.56 -24.13 -14.02
C ASN A 295 -14.48 -24.98 -13.12
N ASN A 296 -15.07 -24.39 -12.09
CA ASN A 296 -16.03 -25.04 -11.21
C ASN A 296 -17.45 -25.20 -11.84
N GLY A 297 -17.64 -24.69 -13.07
CA GLY A 297 -18.89 -24.77 -13.83
C GLY A 297 -19.85 -23.60 -13.62
N GLU A 298 -19.55 -22.66 -12.72
CA GLU A 298 -20.36 -21.48 -12.51
C GLU A 298 -20.35 -20.55 -13.72
N LYS A 299 -21.52 -19.96 -14.01
CA LYS A 299 -21.72 -19.09 -15.18
C LYS A 299 -21.89 -17.65 -14.74
N ILE A 300 -21.07 -16.76 -15.27
CA ILE A 300 -21.14 -15.31 -15.06
C ILE A 300 -21.57 -14.67 -16.38
N THR A 301 -22.57 -13.80 -16.32
CA THR A 301 -23.12 -13.15 -17.50
C THR A 301 -22.33 -11.91 -17.89
N SER A 302 -22.31 -11.57 -19.17
CA SER A 302 -21.68 -10.33 -19.66
C SER A 302 -22.21 -9.10 -18.91
N GLY A 303 -21.31 -8.27 -18.40
CA GLY A 303 -21.63 -7.08 -17.61
C GLY A 303 -21.89 -7.33 -16.12
N GLU A 304 -21.95 -8.59 -15.67
CA GLU A 304 -22.11 -8.92 -14.26
C GLU A 304 -20.89 -8.47 -13.45
N ARG A 305 -21.14 -7.73 -12.37
CA ARG A 305 -20.12 -7.31 -11.40
C ARG A 305 -20.08 -8.34 -10.26
N VAL A 306 -18.91 -8.90 -10.03
CA VAL A 306 -18.68 -9.95 -9.03
C VAL A 306 -17.66 -9.48 -7.99
N ALA A 307 -17.74 -10.05 -6.79
CA ALA A 307 -16.85 -9.76 -5.68
C ALA A 307 -15.96 -10.97 -5.36
N CYS A 308 -14.65 -10.80 -5.49
CA CYS A 308 -13.67 -11.76 -5.01
C CYS A 308 -13.32 -11.41 -3.55
N LEU A 309 -13.78 -12.22 -2.60
CA LEU A 309 -13.54 -12.03 -1.17
C LEU A 309 -12.13 -12.53 -0.83
N ILE A 310 -11.18 -11.60 -0.77
CA ILE A 310 -9.76 -11.96 -0.63
C ILE A 310 -9.38 -12.43 0.77
N ALA A 311 -10.07 -12.00 1.83
CA ALA A 311 -9.79 -12.46 3.19
C ALA A 311 -10.17 -13.94 3.40
N PRO A 312 -11.39 -14.39 3.04
CA PRO A 312 -11.72 -15.81 3.00
C PRO A 312 -10.78 -16.63 2.11
N ALA A 313 -10.48 -16.14 0.89
CA ALA A 313 -9.61 -16.85 -0.04
C ALA A 313 -8.19 -17.01 0.52
N ASN A 314 -7.66 -15.99 1.19
CA ASN A 314 -6.37 -16.08 1.88
C ASN A 314 -6.39 -16.97 3.13
N ARG A 315 -7.56 -17.44 3.58
CA ARG A 315 -7.76 -18.37 4.69
C ARG A 315 -8.32 -19.72 4.21
N ASP A 316 -8.23 -20.00 2.91
CA ASP A 316 -8.65 -21.27 2.32
C ASP A 316 -7.78 -22.43 2.82
N ILE A 317 -8.40 -23.38 3.52
CA ILE A 317 -7.72 -24.51 4.15
C ILE A 317 -7.08 -25.46 3.12
N ASP A 318 -7.63 -25.53 1.91
CA ASP A 318 -7.10 -26.38 0.85
C ASP A 318 -5.75 -25.85 0.31
N VAL A 319 -5.46 -24.56 0.56
CA VAL A 319 -4.24 -23.88 0.11
C VAL A 319 -3.28 -23.59 1.26
N PHE A 320 -3.80 -23.11 2.39
CA PHE A 320 -2.97 -22.63 3.51
C PHE A 320 -2.89 -23.63 4.67
N GLY A 321 -3.68 -24.71 4.68
CA GLY A 321 -3.70 -25.72 5.74
C GLY A 321 -4.82 -25.52 6.76
N GLU A 322 -4.99 -26.47 7.67
CA GLU A 322 -6.06 -26.46 8.68
C GLU A 322 -6.01 -25.23 9.61
N ASP A 323 -4.82 -24.68 9.82
CA ASP A 323 -4.53 -23.49 10.62
C ASP A 323 -4.54 -22.21 9.78
N ALA A 324 -5.18 -22.19 8.59
CA ALA A 324 -5.19 -21.04 7.68
C ALA A 324 -5.70 -19.73 8.31
N CYS A 325 -6.51 -19.82 9.37
CA CYS A 325 -7.01 -18.67 10.12
C CYS A 325 -6.06 -18.18 11.22
N GLU A 326 -4.96 -18.87 11.48
CA GLU A 326 -3.97 -18.55 12.49
C GLU A 326 -2.76 -17.84 11.88
N TYR A 327 -2.06 -17.04 12.69
CA TYR A 327 -0.80 -16.41 12.30
C TYR A 327 0.36 -17.36 12.57
N ASP A 328 1.01 -17.86 11.53
CA ASP A 328 2.16 -18.77 11.66
C ASP A 328 3.36 -18.30 10.80
N LEU A 329 4.46 -17.94 11.47
CA LEU A 329 5.72 -17.54 10.83
C LEU A 329 6.47 -18.68 10.13
N HIS A 330 6.10 -19.92 10.47
CA HIS A 330 6.69 -21.13 9.94
C HIS A 330 5.83 -21.79 8.86
N ARG A 331 4.70 -21.17 8.49
CA ARG A 331 3.80 -21.68 7.45
C ARG A 331 4.55 -21.99 6.15
N GLU A 332 4.53 -23.26 5.75
CA GLU A 332 5.10 -23.72 4.50
C GLU A 332 4.03 -23.75 3.40
N ILE A 333 4.21 -22.93 2.36
CA ILE A 333 3.25 -22.81 1.26
C ILE A 333 3.98 -23.01 -0.07
N PRO A 334 3.95 -24.22 -0.66
CA PRO A 334 4.75 -24.52 -1.85
C PRO A 334 4.21 -23.91 -3.14
N ASP A 335 2.88 -23.80 -3.28
CA ASP A 335 2.23 -23.58 -4.59
C ASP A 335 1.76 -22.15 -4.82
N VAL A 336 1.68 -21.32 -3.78
CA VAL A 336 1.24 -19.91 -3.88
C VAL A 336 2.21 -18.96 -3.18
N LYS A 337 1.99 -17.65 -3.35
CA LYS A 337 2.80 -16.64 -2.65
C LYS A 337 2.41 -16.60 -1.17
N PRO A 338 3.37 -16.37 -0.24
CA PRO A 338 3.08 -16.43 1.20
C PRO A 338 2.11 -15.34 1.67
N TRP A 339 2.04 -14.21 0.96
CA TRP A 339 1.09 -13.12 1.22
C TRP A 339 -0.28 -13.31 0.51
N GLY A 340 -0.51 -14.44 -0.16
CA GLY A 340 -1.73 -14.71 -0.93
C GLY A 340 -2.09 -13.56 -1.90
N PHE A 341 -3.32 -13.06 -1.79
CA PHE A 341 -3.86 -11.94 -2.58
C PHE A 341 -3.63 -10.54 -1.98
N ALA A 342 -2.78 -10.39 -0.96
CA ALA A 342 -2.53 -9.07 -0.32
C ALA A 342 -2.03 -7.98 -1.28
N VAL A 343 -1.47 -8.40 -2.41
CA VAL A 343 -0.98 -7.52 -3.47
C VAL A 343 -1.73 -7.75 -4.78
N GLY A 344 -3.00 -8.16 -4.68
CA GLY A 344 -3.87 -8.47 -5.80
C GLY A 344 -3.46 -9.72 -6.57
N GLY A 345 -3.99 -9.84 -7.79
CA GLY A 345 -3.74 -10.97 -8.69
C GLY A 345 -3.93 -10.58 -10.15
N GLY A 346 -3.35 -11.39 -11.06
CA GLY A 346 -3.43 -11.17 -12.50
C GLY A 346 -2.74 -9.88 -12.97
N GLU A 347 -3.33 -9.22 -13.96
CA GLU A 347 -2.76 -7.99 -14.54
C GLU A 347 -2.66 -6.86 -13.50
N HIS A 348 -3.63 -6.77 -12.60
CA HIS A 348 -3.72 -5.76 -11.54
C HIS A 348 -2.96 -6.14 -10.25
N SER A 349 -1.97 -7.04 -10.31
CA SER A 349 -1.09 -7.25 -9.16
C SER A 349 -0.30 -5.98 -8.84
N CYS A 350 -0.14 -5.61 -7.56
CA CYS A 350 0.46 -4.35 -7.13
C CYS A 350 1.82 -4.10 -7.80
N ILE A 351 1.95 -2.96 -8.49
CA ILE A 351 3.22 -2.57 -9.14
C ILE A 351 4.31 -2.23 -8.11
N GLY A 352 3.91 -1.65 -6.98
CA GLY A 352 4.78 -1.28 -5.86
C GLY A 352 5.13 -2.41 -4.89
N ARG A 353 4.74 -3.67 -5.16
CA ARG A 353 4.97 -4.80 -4.25
C ARG A 353 6.42 -4.88 -3.76
N THR A 354 7.39 -4.77 -4.66
CA THR A 354 8.83 -4.91 -4.33
C THR A 354 9.38 -3.76 -3.49
N LEU A 355 8.74 -2.59 -3.52
CA LEU A 355 9.04 -1.49 -2.59
C LEU A 355 8.60 -1.85 -1.16
N VAL A 356 7.47 -2.54 -1.04
CA VAL A 356 6.87 -2.88 0.26
C VAL A 356 7.50 -4.12 0.88
N THR A 357 7.60 -5.21 0.11
CA THR A 357 8.06 -6.52 0.59
C THR A 357 9.55 -6.75 0.38
N GLY A 358 10.24 -5.81 -0.27
CA GLY A 358 11.61 -5.97 -0.70
C GLY A 358 11.78 -6.86 -1.94
N LEU A 359 13.01 -6.93 -2.40
CA LEU A 359 13.46 -7.77 -3.51
C LEU A 359 14.45 -8.81 -2.96
N SER A 360 14.16 -10.10 -3.10
CA SER A 360 15.11 -11.15 -2.68
C SER A 360 16.43 -11.04 -3.44
N ALA A 361 17.54 -11.37 -2.76
CA ALA A 361 18.86 -11.46 -3.38
C ALA A 361 18.81 -12.38 -4.61
N ARG A 362 19.36 -11.91 -5.73
CA ARG A 362 19.49 -12.72 -6.95
C ARG A 362 20.71 -13.63 -6.86
N THR A 363 20.77 -14.61 -7.74
CA THR A 363 21.95 -15.50 -7.92
C THR A 363 23.21 -14.75 -8.35
N ASP A 364 23.13 -13.44 -8.61
CA ASP A 364 24.26 -12.57 -8.98
C ASP A 364 25.08 -12.09 -7.76
N GLY A 365 24.71 -12.48 -6.54
CA GLY A 365 25.45 -12.16 -5.32
C GLY A 365 25.26 -10.73 -4.83
N SER A 366 24.30 -9.99 -5.40
CA SER A 366 23.92 -8.68 -4.88
C SER A 366 22.96 -8.78 -3.70
N GLU A 367 23.17 -7.95 -2.68
CA GLU A 367 22.19 -7.78 -1.61
C GLU A 367 20.90 -7.22 -2.23
N GLY A 368 19.77 -7.84 -1.90
CA GLY A 368 18.46 -7.35 -2.29
C GLY A 368 18.06 -6.11 -1.50
N THR A 369 16.80 -5.69 -1.62
CA THR A 369 16.20 -4.70 -0.72
C THR A 369 15.31 -5.40 0.29
N ASP A 370 15.17 -4.82 1.48
CA ASP A 370 14.32 -5.37 2.53
C ASP A 370 12.88 -4.86 2.44
N GLY A 371 12.68 -3.71 1.81
CA GLY A 371 11.37 -3.10 1.62
C GLY A 371 10.90 -2.29 2.83
N THR A 372 9.83 -1.52 2.64
CA THR A 372 9.33 -0.59 3.66
C THR A 372 8.92 -1.29 4.94
N LEU A 373 8.26 -2.45 4.85
CA LEU A 373 7.76 -3.17 6.03
C LEU A 373 8.89 -3.57 6.98
N VAL A 374 9.91 -4.23 6.44
CA VAL A 374 11.02 -4.76 7.24
C VAL A 374 11.87 -3.64 7.82
N ASN A 375 12.19 -2.61 7.04
CA ASN A 375 13.02 -1.50 7.52
C ASN A 375 12.31 -0.71 8.64
N ILE A 376 11.01 -0.43 8.50
CA ILE A 376 10.25 0.26 9.54
C ILE A 376 10.13 -0.62 10.80
N THR A 377 9.69 -1.86 10.66
CA THR A 377 9.54 -2.77 11.81
C THR A 377 10.85 -2.95 12.57
N ARG A 378 11.96 -3.16 11.86
CA ARG A 378 13.27 -3.32 12.47
C ARG A 378 13.71 -2.05 13.22
N ALA A 379 13.57 -0.89 12.60
CA ALA A 379 13.97 0.38 13.22
C ALA A 379 13.13 0.70 14.48
N LEU A 380 11.84 0.33 14.49
CA LEU A 380 11.01 0.44 15.68
C LEU A 380 11.55 -0.45 16.81
N TYR A 381 11.90 -1.71 16.53
CA TYR A 381 12.53 -2.57 17.56
C TYR A 381 13.90 -2.05 18.01
N GLU A 382 14.69 -1.43 17.12
CA GLU A 382 15.95 -0.77 17.49
C GLU A 382 15.71 0.44 18.40
N ALA A 383 14.57 1.12 18.25
CA ALA A 383 14.10 2.19 19.14
C ALA A 383 13.48 1.67 20.46
N GLY A 384 13.47 0.35 20.68
CA GLY A 384 12.94 -0.28 21.90
C GLY A 384 11.42 -0.32 21.95
N LEU A 385 10.77 -0.61 20.81
CA LEU A 385 9.33 -0.75 20.68
C LEU A 385 8.73 -1.75 21.68
N GLU A 386 7.75 -1.27 22.44
CA GLU A 386 6.82 -2.10 23.22
C GLU A 386 5.39 -1.54 23.10
N MET A 387 4.39 -2.38 23.35
CA MET A 387 2.99 -1.94 23.46
C MET A 387 2.82 -1.04 24.69
N ASP A 388 2.05 0.05 24.61
CA ASP A 388 1.79 0.86 25.82
C ASP A 388 0.91 0.06 26.81
N PRO A 389 1.38 -0.21 28.04
CA PRO A 389 0.62 -0.99 29.00
C PRO A 389 -0.62 -0.26 29.55
N ASN A 390 -0.74 1.05 29.35
CA ASN A 390 -1.83 1.88 29.86
C ASN A 390 -2.85 2.28 28.80
N ASP A 391 -2.60 1.97 27.53
CA ASP A 391 -3.42 2.45 26.42
C ASP A 391 -3.44 1.42 25.29
N SER A 392 -4.60 0.82 25.05
CA SER A 392 -4.73 -0.28 24.09
C SER A 392 -5.03 0.21 22.67
N PRO A 393 -4.56 -0.49 21.64
CA PRO A 393 -4.94 -0.21 20.26
C PRO A 393 -6.46 -0.28 20.03
N ALA A 394 -6.95 0.58 19.14
CA ALA A 394 -8.36 0.68 18.79
C ALA A 394 -8.55 0.76 17.28
N TYR A 395 -9.57 0.04 16.79
CA TYR A 395 -9.95 0.04 15.38
C TYR A 395 -10.83 1.25 15.03
N THR A 396 -10.82 1.65 13.77
CA THR A 396 -11.78 2.63 13.25
C THR A 396 -13.17 2.00 13.11
N GLU A 397 -14.21 2.82 13.30
CA GLU A 397 -15.60 2.46 12.97
C GLU A 397 -16.05 3.06 11.63
N LEU A 398 -15.18 3.81 10.96
CA LEU A 398 -15.47 4.54 9.71
C LEU A 398 -15.22 3.73 8.44
N SER A 399 -14.75 2.49 8.56
CA SER A 399 -14.46 1.61 7.43
C SER A 399 -14.81 0.16 7.75
N HIS A 400 -15.19 -0.58 6.71
CA HIS A 400 -15.34 -2.03 6.75
C HIS A 400 -14.01 -2.81 6.71
N GLN A 401 -12.90 -2.11 6.51
CA GLN A 401 -11.55 -2.66 6.63
C GLN A 401 -11.09 -2.59 8.10
N ASP A 402 -10.24 -3.52 8.52
CA ASP A 402 -9.73 -3.62 9.89
C ASP A 402 -8.56 -2.67 10.17
N PHE A 403 -8.76 -1.37 9.91
CA PHE A 403 -7.77 -0.34 10.24
C PHE A 403 -7.75 -0.03 11.73
N TYR A 404 -6.54 0.13 12.27
CA TYR A 404 -6.36 0.81 13.55
C TYR A 404 -6.57 2.32 13.37
N ALA A 405 -7.47 2.89 14.18
CA ALA A 405 -7.58 4.33 14.35
C ALA A 405 -6.51 4.87 15.29
N LYS A 406 -6.07 4.03 16.23
CA LYS A 406 -5.05 4.34 17.23
C LYS A 406 -4.26 3.09 17.56
N PHE A 407 -2.95 3.21 17.68
CA PHE A 407 -2.07 2.12 18.10
C PHE A 407 -0.95 2.65 19.01
N PRO A 408 -1.21 2.76 20.32
CA PRO A 408 -0.26 3.34 21.27
C PRO A 408 0.93 2.41 21.53
N VAL A 409 2.14 2.97 21.46
CA VAL A 409 3.41 2.27 21.72
C VAL A 409 4.35 3.13 22.56
N ILE A 410 5.31 2.47 23.19
CA ILE A 410 6.45 3.12 23.84
C ILE A 410 7.75 2.77 23.12
N LEU A 411 8.70 3.71 23.13
CA LEU A 411 10.02 3.56 22.52
C LEU A 411 11.08 3.75 23.62
N THR A 412 11.57 2.64 24.17
CA THR A 412 12.37 2.63 25.41
C THR A 412 13.84 2.94 25.21
N SER A 413 14.34 2.90 23.97
CA SER A 413 15.76 3.11 23.63
C SER A 413 16.03 4.44 22.95
N LEU A 414 15.02 5.31 22.84
CA LEU A 414 15.14 6.69 22.36
C LEU A 414 15.46 7.66 23.50
#